data_AF-A0A968CD10-F1
#
_entry.id   AF-A0A968CD10-F1
#
_cell.length_a   1.000
_cell.length_b   1.000
_cell.length_c   1.000
_cell.angle_alpha   90.00
_cell.angle_beta   90.00
_cell.angle_gamma   90.00
#
_symmetry.space_group_name_H-M   'P 1'
#
loop_
_entity.id
_entity.type
_entity.pdbx_description
1 polymer ?
#
loop_
_entity_poly.entity_id
_entity_poly.type
_entity_poly.pdbx_seq_one_letter_code
_entity_poly.pdbx_strand_id
1 'polypeptide(L)' 'MVPSLARALLDRCGDRLDGLHTFIVAGETCPTALADRFAEVLPAVTVVNEYGPTEATVWA' A
#
# COMPACT_ATOMS: atom_id res chain seq x y z
N MET A 1 -0.29 6.30 -1.42
CA MET A 1 -1.62 6.27 -0.77
C MET A 1 -1.44 6.19 0.74
N VAL A 2 -2.36 6.70 1.58
CA VAL A 2 -2.20 6.52 3.03
C VAL A 2 -2.53 5.08 3.49
N PRO A 3 -1.79 4.50 4.47
CA PRO A 3 -2.05 3.18 5.03
C PRO A 3 -3.51 2.92 5.42
N SER A 4 -4.18 3.89 6.05
CA SER A 4 -5.58 3.77 6.47
C SER A 4 -6.54 3.53 5.28
N LEU A 5 -6.32 4.21 4.16
CA LEU A 5 -7.09 4.04 2.92
C LEU A 5 -6.73 2.74 2.20
N ALA A 6 -5.45 2.36 2.19
CA ALA A 6 -5.00 1.10 1.59
C ALA A 6 -5.72 -0.10 2.22
N ARG A 7 -5.84 -0.13 3.55
CA ARG A 7 -6.61 -1.16 4.27
C ARG A 7 -8.07 -1.20 3.80
N ALA A 8 -8.73 -0.04 3.74
CA ALA A 8 -10.13 0.04 3.33
C ALA A 8 -10.36 -0.43 1.88
N LEU A 9 -9.38 -0.22 0.99
CA LEU A 9 -9.43 -0.72 -0.38
C LEU A 9 -9.24 -2.23 -0.46
N LEU A 10 -8.26 -2.78 0.26
CA LEU A 10 -8.04 -4.22 0.34
C LEU A 10 -9.29 -4.95 0.86
N ASP A 11 -9.91 -4.41 1.91
CA ASP A 11 -11.09 -5.01 2.53
C ASP A 11 -12.31 -5.04 1.60
N ARG A 12 -12.37 -4.14 0.60
CA ARG A 12 -13.54 -3.99 -0.28
C ARG A 12 -13.35 -4.53 -1.69
N CYS A 13 -12.13 -4.50 -2.21
CA CYS A 13 -11.84 -4.70 -3.62
C CYS A 13 -10.60 -5.55 -3.88
N GLY A 14 -9.96 -6.12 -2.85
CA GLY A 14 -8.69 -6.81 -3.00
C GLY A 14 -8.72 -7.97 -4.00
N ASP A 15 -9.85 -8.66 -4.12
CA ASP A 15 -10.13 -9.72 -5.08
C ASP A 15 -10.33 -9.25 -6.54
N ARG A 16 -10.39 -7.93 -6.76
CA ARG A 16 -10.66 -7.30 -8.06
C ARG A 16 -9.51 -6.45 -8.58
N LEU A 17 -8.33 -6.56 -7.96
CA LEU A 17 -7.14 -5.81 -8.34
C LEU A 17 -6.23 -6.65 -9.25
N ASP A 18 -6.84 -7.34 -10.22
CA ASP A 18 -6.12 -8.13 -11.22
C ASP A 18 -5.17 -7.23 -12.03
N GLY A 19 -3.93 -7.68 -12.21
CA GLY A 19 -2.89 -6.94 -12.94
C GLY A 19 -2.20 -5.82 -12.14
N LEU A 20 -2.53 -5.65 -10.87
CA LEU A 20 -1.73 -4.81 -9.98
C LEU A 20 -0.39 -5.49 -9.71
N HIS A 21 0.72 -4.76 -9.89
CA HIS A 21 2.07 -5.27 -9.65
C HIS A 21 2.74 -4.61 -8.45
N THR A 22 2.50 -3.31 -8.26
CA THR A 22 3.14 -2.51 -7.21
C THR A 22 2.11 -1.62 -6.54
N PHE A 23 2.18 -1.54 -5.21
CA PHE A 23 1.33 -0.68 -4.41
C PHE A 23 2.19 0.13 -3.43
N ILE A 24 2.04 1.45 -3.45
CA ILE A 24 2.84 2.36 -2.63
C ILE A 24 1.98 2.99 -1.54
N VAL A 25 2.37 2.80 -0.28
CA VAL A 25 1.83 3.49 0.88
C VAL A 25 2.81 4.53 1.41
N ALA A 26 2.30 5.65 1.91
CA ALA A 26 3.10 6.75 2.46
C ALA A 26 2.23 7.66 3.34
N GLY A 27 2.86 8.56 4.10
CA GLY A 27 2.17 9.67 4.78
C GLY A 27 1.53 9.35 6.14
N GLU A 28 1.44 8.07 6.51
CA GLU A 28 1.12 7.65 7.87
C GLU A 28 2.06 6.52 8.31
N THR A 29 2.10 6.22 9.60
CA THR A 29 2.75 5.00 10.08
C THR A 29 2.12 3.78 9.40
N CYS A 30 2.95 2.97 8.75
CA CYS A 30 2.51 1.72 8.11
C CYS A 30 2.57 0.58 9.13
N PRO A 31 1.42 0.02 9.59
CA PRO A 31 1.43 -1.10 10.52
C PRO A 31 1.84 -2.39 9.81
N THR A 32 2.57 -3.27 10.48
CA THR A 32 2.94 -4.60 9.94
C THR A 32 1.72 -5.41 9.50
N ALA A 33 0.61 -5.31 10.24
CA ALA A 33 -0.65 -5.98 9.89
C ALA A 33 -1.21 -5.61 8.51
N LEU A 34 -0.87 -4.42 7.98
CA LEU A 34 -1.25 -4.05 6.62
C LEU A 34 -0.44 -4.83 5.57
N ALA A 35 0.87 -5.02 5.80
CA ALA A 35 1.72 -5.82 4.94
C ALA A 35 1.29 -7.30 4.95
N ASP A 36 0.96 -7.84 6.14
CA ASP A 36 0.42 -9.20 6.27
C ASP A 36 -0.88 -9.34 5.46
N ARG A 37 -1.77 -8.35 5.54
CA ARG A 37 -3.02 -8.35 4.77
C ARG A 37 -2.80 -8.32 3.25
N PHE A 38 -1.81 -7.56 2.78
CA PHE A 38 -1.41 -7.58 1.36
C PHE A 38 -0.90 -8.97 0.95
N ALA A 39 -0.06 -9.61 1.78
CA ALA A 39 0.45 -10.94 1.49
C ALA A 39 -0.67 -12.00 1.40
N GLU A 40 -1.74 -11.84 2.19
CA GLU A 40 -2.92 -12.70 2.13
C GLU A 40 -3.78 -12.48 0.88
N VAL A 41 -4.08 -11.22 0.56
CA VAL A 41 -5.10 -10.86 -0.45
C VAL A 41 -4.49 -10.71 -1.84
N LEU A 42 -3.26 -10.20 -1.93
CA LEU A 42 -2.54 -9.89 -3.16
C LEU A 42 -1.08 -10.38 -3.07
N PRO A 43 -0.84 -11.70 -2.97
CA PRO A 43 0.50 -12.25 -2.70
C PRO A 43 1.55 -11.93 -3.76
N ALA A 44 1.12 -11.59 -4.98
CA ALA A 44 2.02 -11.25 -6.10
C ALA A 44 2.35 -9.74 -6.18
N VAL A 45 1.72 -8.89 -5.36
CA VAL A 45 1.93 -7.44 -5.38
C VAL A 45 3.12 -7.06 -4.52
N THR A 46 4.01 -6.25 -5.08
CA THR A 46 5.09 -5.61 -4.31
C THR A 46 4.52 -4.40 -3.56
N VAL A 47 4.61 -4.42 -2.23
CA VAL A 47 4.18 -3.31 -1.37
C VAL A 47 5.39 -2.50 -0.93
N VAL A 48 5.36 -1.20 -1.21
CA VAL A 48 6.43 -0.27 -0.82
C VAL A 48 5.87 0.72 0.20
N ASN A 49 6.49 0.77 1.37
CA ASN A 49 6.25 1.84 2.34
C ASN A 49 7.26 2.96 2.09
N GLU A 50 6.80 4.02 1.45
CA GLU A 50 7.59 5.17 1.08
C GLU A 50 7.48 6.27 2.14
N TYR A 51 8.54 7.06 2.25
CA TYR A 51 8.56 8.27 3.05
C TYR A 51 9.27 9.38 2.27
N GLY A 52 8.64 10.55 2.21
CA GLY A 52 9.22 11.76 1.65
C GLY A 52 8.47 12.99 2.16
N PRO A 53 9.15 13.99 2.75
CA PRO A 53 8.53 15.26 3.07
C PRO A 53 8.27 16.07 1.79
N THR A 54 7.31 16.99 1.83
CA THR A 54 6.95 17.86 0.70
C THR A 54 8.13 18.68 0.18
N GLU A 55 9.04 19.07 1.07
CA GLU A 55 10.22 19.90 0.79
C GLU A 55 11.30 19.17 -0.03
N ALA A 56 11.28 17.84 -0.08
CA ALA A 56 12.34 17.04 -0.71
C ALA A 56 11.99 16.50 -2.11
N THR A 57 10.80 16.81 -2.66
CA THR A 57 10.18 16.07 -3.78
C THR A 57 9.98 14.59 -3.40
N VAL A 58 8.73 14.14 -3.37
CA VAL A 58 8.40 12.83 -2.78
C VAL A 58 8.91 11.66 -3.65
N TRP A 59 8.72 11.69 -4.97
CA TRP A 59 9.14 10.62 -5.89
C TRP A 59 9.62 11.18 -7.25
N ALA A 60 10.52 10.46 -7.94
CA ALA A 60 11.13 10.78 -9.25
C ALA A 60 10.91 9.70 -10.32
#